data_AF-A0AA41XJM7-F1
#
_entry.id   AF-A0AA41XJM7-F1
#
_cell.length_a   1.000
_cell.length_b   1.000
_cell.length_c   1.000
_cell.angle_alpha   90.00
_cell.angle_beta   90.00
_cell.angle_gamma   90.00
#
_symmetry.space_group_name_H-M   'P 1'
#
loop_
_entity.id
_entity.type
_entity.pdbx_description
1 polymer ?
#
loop_
_entity_poly.entity_id
_entity_poly.type
_entity_poly.pdbx_seq_one_letter_code
_entity_poly.pdbx_strand_id
1 'polypeptide(L)' 'MAVDLIGNELTAKEQQLLDAYESLKALEAGGGLAPSTESNVRVALAALGVAVGDLALCYEHLTDSSC' A
#
# COMPACT_ATOMS: atom_id res chain seq x y z
N MET A 1 -17.02 -9.08 -4.07
CA MET A 1 -15.74 -9.50 -4.66
C MET A 1 -15.02 -8.24 -5.07
N ALA A 2 -13.79 -8.05 -4.63
CA ALA A 2 -13.01 -6.87 -4.99
C ALA A 2 -12.39 -7.10 -6.38
N VAL A 3 -12.38 -6.05 -7.19
CA VAL A 3 -11.89 -6.06 -8.57
C VAL A 3 -10.68 -5.14 -8.67
N ASP A 4 -9.74 -5.48 -9.55
CA ASP A 4 -8.63 -4.61 -9.90
C ASP A 4 -9.13 -3.37 -10.68
N LEU A 5 -8.22 -2.45 -10.99
CA LEU A 5 -8.53 -1.21 -11.72
C LEU A 5 -8.94 -1.43 -13.19
N ILE A 6 -8.75 -2.64 -13.73
CA ILE A 6 -9.09 -2.99 -15.11
C ILE A 6 -10.30 -3.95 -15.20
N GLY A 7 -10.92 -4.26 -14.05
CA GLY A 7 -12.18 -5.00 -13.95
C GLY A 7 -12.06 -6.52 -13.76
N ASN A 8 -10.87 -7.05 -13.48
CA ASN A 8 -10.70 -8.47 -13.15
C ASN A 8 -10.97 -8.74 -11.67
N GLU A 9 -11.43 -9.94 -11.37
CA GLU A 9 -11.53 -10.39 -9.98
C GLU A 9 -10.14 -10.64 -9.40
N LEU A 10 -9.91 -10.10 -8.20
CA LEU A 10 -8.67 -10.34 -7.48
C LEU A 10 -8.55 -11.82 -7.10
N THR A 11 -7.39 -12.39 -7.39
CA THR A 11 -6.99 -13.66 -6.81
C THR A 11 -6.80 -13.53 -5.30
N ALA A 12 -6.84 -14.66 -4.58
CA ALA A 12 -6.58 -14.67 -3.14
C ALA A 12 -5.19 -14.10 -2.77
N LYS A 13 -4.21 -14.15 -3.69
CA LYS A 13 -2.86 -13.62 -3.47
C LYS A 13 -2.77 -12.13 -3.70
N GLU A 14 -3.47 -11.61 -4.71
CA GLU A 14 -3.58 -10.17 -4.93
C GLU A 14 -4.35 -9.50 -3.80
N GLN A 15 -5.42 -10.14 -3.30
CA GLN A 15 -6.13 -9.63 -2.12
C GLN A 15 -5.22 -9.59 -0.89
N GLN A 16 -4.43 -10.64 -0.62
CA GLN A 16 -3.47 -10.66 0.48
C GLN A 16 -2.42 -9.55 0.36
N LEU A 17 -1.95 -9.26 -0.85
CA LEU A 17 -1.00 -8.19 -1.10
C LEU A 17 -1.62 -6.81 -0.84
N LEU A 18 -2.84 -6.60 -1.35
CA LEU A 18 -3.59 -5.35 -1.15
C LEU A 18 -3.89 -5.12 0.34
N ASP A 19 -4.30 -6.15 1.07
CA ASP A 19 -4.59 -6.06 2.52
C ASP A 19 -3.33 -5.69 3.33
N ALA A 20 -2.16 -6.24 2.97
CA ALA A 20 -0.89 -5.91 3.61
C ALA A 20 -0.50 -4.45 3.39
N TYR A 21 -0.70 -3.95 2.16
CA TYR A 21 -0.45 -2.58 1.80
C TYR A 21 -1.38 -1.60 2.54
N GLU A 22 -2.68 -1.86 2.58
CA GLU A 22 -3.66 -1.03 3.33
C GLU A 22 -3.37 -1.04 4.84
N SER A 23 -2.93 -2.17 5.38
CA SER A 23 -2.52 -2.28 6.79
C SER A 23 -1.31 -1.40 7.11
N LEU A 24 -0.33 -1.32 6.21
CA LEU A 24 0.83 -0.43 6.37
C LEU A 24 0.43 1.04 6.25
N LYS A 25 -0.50 1.39 5.36
CA LYS A 25 -1.04 2.77 5.27
C LYS A 25 -1.71 3.20 6.57
N ALA A 26 -2.54 2.32 7.14
CA ALA A 26 -3.18 2.57 8.42
C ALA A 26 -2.15 2.71 9.56
N LEU A 27 -1.09 1.91 9.53
CA LEU A 27 0.00 1.98 10.52
C LEU A 27 0.78 3.30 10.42
N GLU A 28 1.07 3.77 9.21
CA GLU A 28 1.77 5.03 8.96
C GLU A 28 0.92 6.23 9.41
N ALA A 29 -0.36 6.25 9.04
CA ALA A 29 -1.29 7.32 9.40
C ALA A 29 -1.60 7.40 10.91
N GLY A 30 -1.49 6.28 11.64
CA GLY A 30 -1.74 6.22 13.08
C GLY A 30 -0.66 6.91 13.92
N GLY A 31 0.57 7.01 13.41
CA GLY A 31 1.73 7.54 14.13
C GLY A 31 2.05 6.78 15.43
N GLY A 32 2.88 7.40 16.27
CA GLY A 32 3.17 6.89 17.63
C GLY A 32 4.24 5.81 17.70
N LEU A 33 4.91 5.52 16.59
CA LEU A 33 6.12 4.70 16.56
C LEU A 33 7.36 5.58 16.77
N ALA A 34 8.49 4.95 17.11
CA ALA A 34 9.76 5.67 17.12
C ALA A 34 10.07 6.19 15.71
N PRO A 35 10.73 7.36 15.55
CA PRO A 35 10.98 7.96 14.23
C PRO A 35 11.70 7.02 13.23
N SER A 36 12.63 6.20 13.72
CA SER A 36 13.33 5.20 12.89
C SER A 36 12.39 4.09 12.42
N THR A 37 11.44 3.69 13.25
CA THR A 37 10.42 2.69 12.90
C THR A 37 9.42 3.26 11.89
N GLU A 38 8.94 4.49 12.07
CA GLU A 38 8.06 5.17 11.10
C GLU A 38 8.73 5.29 9.72
N SER A 39 10.02 5.66 9.70
CA SER A 39 10.79 5.71 8.45
C SER A 39 10.81 4.35 7.74
N ASN A 40 11.03 3.26 8.48
CA ASN A 40 11.02 1.91 7.90
C ASN A 40 9.62 1.47 7.44
N VAL A 41 8.55 1.89 8.12
CA VAL A 41 7.16 1.66 7.68
C VAL A 41 6.92 2.35 6.34
N ARG A 42 7.37 3.60 6.15
CA ARG A 42 7.29 4.31 4.87
C ARG A 42 8.06 3.62 3.75
N VAL A 43 9.25 3.08 4.04
CA VAL A 43 10.02 2.29 3.06
C VAL A 43 9.28 1.03 2.63
N ALA A 44 8.70 0.29 3.59
CA ALA A 44 7.91 -0.90 3.29
C ALA A 44 6.64 -0.55 2.49
N LEU A 45 5.97 0.54 2.85
CA LEU A 45 4.80 1.06 2.14
C LEU A 45 5.14 1.41 0.69
N ALA A 46 6.26 2.10 0.44
CA ALA A 46 6.70 2.42 -0.91
C ALA A 46 6.97 1.17 -1.77
N ALA A 47 7.62 0.15 -1.20
CA ALA A 47 7.87 -1.10 -1.91
C ALA A 47 6.58 -1.85 -2.27
N LEU A 48 5.60 -1.90 -1.35
CA LEU A 48 4.30 -2.49 -1.64
C LEU A 48 3.48 -1.65 -2.62
N GLY A 49 3.56 -0.31 -2.54
CA GLY A 49 2.91 0.61 -3.47
C GLY A 49 3.28 0.36 -4.93
N VAL A 50 4.56 0.05 -5.19
CA VAL A 50 5.02 -0.38 -6.53
C VAL A 50 4.35 -1.70 -6.93
N ALA A 51 4.36 -2.71 -6.06
CA ALA A 51 3.82 -4.03 -6.37
C ALA A 51 2.30 -4.02 -6.65
N VAL A 52 1.52 -3.28 -5.86
CA VAL A 52 0.07 -3.15 -6.06
C VAL A 52 -0.26 -2.30 -7.30
N GLY A 53 0.58 -1.32 -7.62
CA GLY A 53 0.47 -0.52 -8.84
C GLY A 53 0.78 -1.32 -10.11
N ASP A 54 1.86 -2.11 -10.11
CA ASP A 54 2.26 -2.97 -11.23
C ASP A 54 1.17 -4.01 -11.59
N LEU A 55 0.45 -4.50 -10.59
CA LEU A 55 -0.68 -5.42 -10.76
C LEU A 55 -2.02 -4.69 -10.96
N ALA A 56 -2.02 -3.36 -11.02
CA ALA A 56 -3.21 -2.53 -11.13
C ALA A 56 -4.28 -2.82 -10.05
N LEU A 57 -3.87 -3.20 -8.83
CA LEU A 57 -4.80 -3.51 -7.73
C LEU A 57 -5.40 -2.24 -7.12
N CYS A 58 -4.63 -1.16 -7.05
CA CYS A 58 -5.07 0.14 -6.58
C CYS A 58 -4.24 1.27 -7.20
N TYR A 59 -4.86 2.44 -7.37
CA TYR A 59 -4.16 3.62 -7.89
C TYR A 59 -3.72 4.46 -6.71
N GLU A 60 -2.41 4.55 -6.50
CA GLU A 60 -1.84 5.54 -5.61
C GLU A 60 -1.14 6.60 -6.46
N HIS A 61 -1.61 7.84 -6.38
CA HIS A 61 -0.76 8.94 -6.81
C HIS A 61 0.41 9.00 -5.82
N LEU A 62 1.63 8.73 -6.31
CA LEU A 62 2.89 9.06 -5.63
C LEU A 62 3.07 10.58 -5.47
N THR A 63 2.00 11.34 -5.24
CA THR A 63 2.09 12.74 -4.88
C THR A 63 2.52 12.83 -3.43
N ASP A 64 3.84 12.89 -3.27
CA ASP A 64 4.52 13.91 -2.48
C ASP A 64 3.59 14.59 -1.46
N SER A 65 3.56 14.04 -0.25
CA SER A 65 2.90 14.65 0.89
C SER A 65 3.98 15.05 1.90
N SER A 66 4.99 15.82 1.47
CA SER A 66 5.93 16.55 2.34
C SER A 66 6.84 17.47 1.51
N CYS A 67 6.31 18.64 1.13
CA CYS A 67 7.14 19.84 0.94
C CYS A 67 7.41 20.44 2.33
#